data_AF-A0A554N824-F1
#
_entry.id   AF-A0A554N824-F1
#
_cell.length_a   1.000
_cell.length_b   1.000
_cell.length_c   1.000
_cell.angle_alpha   90.00
_cell.angle_beta   90.00
_cell.angle_gamma   90.00
#
_symmetry.space_group_name_H-M   'P 1'
#
loop_
_entity.id
_entity.type
_entity.pdbx_description
1 polymer ?
#
loop_
_entity_poly.entity_id
_entity_poly.type
_entity_poly.pdbx_seq_one_letter_code
_entity_poly.pdbx_strand_id
1 'polypeptide(L)'
;MSFYATVAGYIRYRTLAFLEAAVGRLQTGGWLDDRQRWQIDGRVIEHGRIETIDTDQLVLVIPPRLYRNLARITTRLFVGATDGVVVISSTDGCFDGWIERPLPAAAASTPPTGAITSIEAIDLEAFARESGLGVKRFEQTPPDEYAAWQDRVCLAFHDTFDPPLPPDLADQPRD
;
A
#
# COMPACT_ATOMS: atom_id res chain seq x y z
N MET A 1 -19.96 -3.10 -4.15
CA MET A 1 -19.16 -4.31 -3.85
C MET A 1 -17.86 -3.85 -3.18
N SER A 2 -17.43 -4.50 -2.10
CA SER A 2 -16.16 -4.20 -1.43
C SER A 2 -15.01 -4.92 -2.14
N PHE A 3 -13.78 -4.44 -1.96
CA PHE A 3 -12.55 -5.13 -2.33
C PHE A 3 -11.56 -5.01 -1.19
N TYR A 4 -11.04 -6.12 -0.67
CA TYR A 4 -10.05 -6.11 0.41
C TYR A 4 -8.67 -6.46 -0.15
N ALA A 5 -7.66 -5.68 0.22
CA ALA A 5 -6.28 -5.93 -0.18
C ALA A 5 -5.35 -5.51 0.93
N THR A 6 -4.25 -6.26 1.11
CA THR A 6 -3.15 -5.81 1.96
C THR A 6 -2.39 -4.75 1.20
N VAL A 7 -2.20 -3.58 1.82
CA VAL A 7 -1.51 -2.44 1.22
C VAL A 7 -0.43 -1.98 2.17
N ALA A 8 0.76 -1.72 1.64
CA ALA A 8 1.88 -1.13 2.34
C ALA A 8 2.62 -0.18 1.42
N GLY A 9 3.29 0.83 1.95
CA GLY A 9 4.17 1.66 1.13
C GLY A 9 4.41 3.05 1.66
N TYR A 10 5.03 3.87 0.81
CA TYR A 10 5.18 5.29 1.05
C TYR A 10 5.08 6.08 -0.24
N ILE A 11 4.76 7.37 -0.13
CA ILE A 11 4.70 8.32 -1.23
C ILE A 11 5.33 9.63 -0.75
N ARG A 12 6.30 10.15 -1.49
CA ARG A 12 6.95 11.45 -1.24
C ARG A 12 6.47 12.48 -2.25
N TYR A 13 6.02 13.63 -1.76
CA TYR A 13 5.39 14.67 -2.57
C TYR A 13 6.32 15.85 -2.83
N ARG A 14 6.09 16.54 -3.95
CA ARG A 14 6.84 17.76 -4.32
C ARG A 14 6.47 19.00 -3.51
N THR A 15 5.26 19.06 -2.96
CA THR A 15 4.80 20.17 -2.11
C THR A 15 3.84 19.68 -1.02
N LEU A 16 3.73 20.47 0.06
CA LEU A 16 2.78 20.24 1.13
C LEU A 16 1.34 20.15 0.64
N ALA A 17 0.93 21.00 -0.31
CA ALA A 17 -0.42 20.99 -0.85
C ALA A 17 -0.80 19.65 -1.52
N PHE A 18 0.15 18.93 -2.13
CA PHE A 18 -0.12 17.62 -2.69
C PHE A 18 -0.23 16.54 -1.62
N LEU A 19 0.63 16.59 -0.58
CA LEU A 19 0.51 15.72 0.59
C LEU A 19 -0.84 15.91 1.28
N GLU A 20 -1.23 17.15 1.59
CA GLU A 20 -2.50 17.49 2.22
C GLU A 20 -3.69 17.02 1.37
N ALA A 21 -3.60 17.15 0.05
CA ALA A 21 -4.64 16.67 -0.85
C ALA A 21 -4.74 15.12 -0.84
N ALA A 22 -3.63 14.39 -0.67
CA ALA A 22 -3.65 12.95 -0.50
C ALA A 22 -4.26 12.55 0.86
N VAL A 23 -3.85 13.23 1.95
CA VAL A 23 -4.43 13.06 3.29
C VAL A 23 -5.94 13.31 3.28
N GLY A 24 -6.41 14.41 2.65
CA GLY A 24 -7.83 14.72 2.55
C GLY A 24 -8.63 13.67 1.77
N ARG A 25 -8.04 13.07 0.74
CA ARG A 25 -8.65 11.91 0.04
C ARG A 25 -8.75 10.70 0.97
N LEU A 26 -7.72 10.43 1.75
CA LEU A 26 -7.71 9.30 2.68
C LEU A 26 -8.74 9.48 3.81
N GLN A 27 -8.90 10.70 4.33
CA GLN A 27 -9.94 11.04 5.30
C GLN A 27 -11.34 10.91 4.72
N THR A 28 -11.56 11.44 3.51
CA THR A 28 -12.86 11.32 2.81
C THR A 28 -13.24 9.86 2.56
N GLY A 29 -12.26 9.01 2.27
CA GLY A 29 -12.46 7.57 2.10
C GLY A 29 -12.53 6.77 3.39
N GLY A 30 -12.34 7.41 4.54
CA GLY A 30 -12.45 6.78 5.86
C GLY A 30 -11.25 5.93 6.27
N TRP A 31 -10.08 6.08 5.63
CA TRP A 31 -8.85 5.38 6.02
C TRP A 31 -7.99 6.16 7.01
N LEU A 32 -8.21 7.47 7.10
CA LEU A 32 -7.66 8.34 8.14
C LEU A 32 -8.80 9.00 8.92
N ASP A 33 -8.59 9.23 10.22
CA ASP A 33 -9.47 10.08 11.02
C ASP A 33 -9.10 11.57 10.90
N ASP A 34 -9.85 12.44 11.59
CA ASP A 34 -9.61 13.90 11.61
C ASP A 34 -8.26 14.29 12.21
N ARG A 35 -7.63 13.37 12.97
CA ARG A 35 -6.30 13.51 13.56
C ARG A 35 -5.23 12.84 12.71
N GLN A 36 -5.56 12.48 11.47
CA GLN A 36 -4.68 11.83 10.51
C GLN A 36 -4.11 10.48 10.99
N ARG A 37 -4.85 9.78 11.86
CA ARG A 37 -4.50 8.43 12.30
C ARG A 37 -5.17 7.42 11.39
N TRP A 38 -4.43 6.40 10.96
CA TRP A 38 -5.02 5.34 10.17
C TRP A 38 -6.09 4.58 10.94
N GLN A 39 -7.12 4.16 10.21
CA GLN A 39 -8.21 3.37 10.74
C GLN A 39 -8.67 2.31 9.74
N ILE A 40 -9.16 1.19 10.27
CA ILE A 40 -9.77 0.10 9.50
C ILE A 40 -11.13 -0.15 10.10
N ASP A 41 -12.16 -0.12 9.26
CA ASP A 41 -13.56 -0.28 9.67
C ASP A 41 -13.95 0.61 10.87
N GLY A 42 -13.48 1.87 10.84
CA GLY A 42 -13.75 2.87 11.87
C GLY A 42 -12.96 2.72 13.18
N ARG A 43 -12.00 1.79 13.25
CA ARG A 43 -11.13 1.60 14.41
C ARG A 43 -9.73 2.10 14.10
N VAL A 44 -9.24 3.02 14.93
CA VAL A 44 -7.86 3.50 14.86
C VAL A 44 -6.92 2.33 15.04
N ILE A 45 -5.96 2.21 14.13
CA ILE A 45 -4.88 1.26 14.23
C ILE A 45 -3.66 1.94 14.89
N GLU A 46 -2.99 1.22 15.78
CA GLU A 46 -1.74 1.68 16.39
C GLU A 46 -0.56 1.19 15.54
N HIS A 47 0.35 2.09 15.17
CA HIS A 47 1.51 1.79 14.31
C HIS A 47 2.84 1.99 15.05
N GLY A 48 2.82 1.88 16.38
CA GLY A 48 3.97 2.20 17.20
C GLY A 48 4.36 3.68 17.08
N ARG A 49 5.66 3.96 16.94
CA ARG A 49 6.23 5.33 16.91
C ARG A 49 6.42 5.91 15.51
N ILE A 50 5.98 5.21 14.46
CA ILE A 50 6.22 5.65 13.09
C ILE A 50 5.24 6.78 12.78
N GLU A 51 5.77 7.98 12.51
CA GLU A 51 4.99 9.05 11.92
C GLU A 51 4.59 8.63 10.51
N THR A 52 3.30 8.38 10.31
CA THR A 52 2.78 7.94 9.03
C THR A 52 2.54 9.09 8.05
N ILE A 53 2.60 10.33 8.53
CA ILE A 53 2.52 11.54 7.73
C ILE A 53 3.57 12.49 8.30
N ASP A 54 4.54 12.86 7.47
CA ASP A 54 5.61 13.78 7.82
C ASP A 54 5.56 14.96 6.86
N THR A 55 5.21 16.14 7.40
CA THR A 55 5.06 17.38 6.62
C THR A 55 6.38 18.04 6.30
N ASP A 56 7.45 17.74 7.03
CA ASP A 56 8.77 18.32 6.80
C ASP A 56 9.46 17.59 5.64
N GLN A 57 9.32 16.26 5.61
CA GLN A 57 9.82 15.41 4.52
C GLN A 57 8.83 15.25 3.37
N LEU A 58 7.60 15.76 3.52
CA LEU A 58 6.51 15.64 2.56
C LEU A 58 6.19 14.17 2.21
N VAL A 59 6.14 13.30 3.23
CA VAL A 59 5.94 11.86 3.08
C VAL A 59 4.61 11.41 3.68
N LEU A 60 3.92 10.53 2.96
CA LEU A 60 2.83 9.70 3.45
C LEU A 60 3.30 8.25 3.49
N VAL A 61 3.16 7.58 4.62
CA VAL A 61 3.37 6.14 4.81
C VAL A 61 2.03 5.44 4.96
N ILE A 62 1.85 4.36 4.20
CA ILE A 62 0.73 3.43 4.30
C ILE A 62 1.21 2.21 5.10
N PRO A 63 0.78 2.05 6.35
CA PRO A 63 1.23 0.93 7.17
C PRO A 63 0.68 -0.40 6.64
N PRO A 64 1.45 -1.49 6.72
CA PRO A 64 1.07 -2.79 6.17
C PRO A 64 -0.15 -3.37 6.89
N ARG A 65 -1.32 -3.31 6.23
CA ARG A 65 -2.59 -3.84 6.75
C ARG A 65 -3.55 -4.21 5.63
N LEU A 66 -4.56 -5.01 5.98
CA LEU A 66 -5.70 -5.31 5.11
C LEU A 66 -6.67 -4.13 5.09
N TYR A 67 -6.78 -3.45 3.95
CA TYR A 67 -7.66 -2.31 3.77
C TYR A 67 -8.85 -2.64 2.88
N ARG A 68 -10.02 -2.15 3.28
CA ARG A 68 -11.21 -2.15 2.43
C ARG A 68 -11.13 -1.00 1.42
N ASN A 69 -11.17 -1.32 0.14
CA ASN A 69 -11.24 -0.43 -1.02
C ASN A 69 -10.05 0.52 -1.25
N LEU A 70 -9.04 0.58 -0.36
CA LEU A 70 -7.89 1.50 -0.51
C LEU A 70 -7.14 1.26 -1.82
N ALA A 71 -6.88 -0.01 -2.16
CA ALA A 71 -6.24 -0.43 -3.40
C ALA A 71 -6.96 0.05 -4.68
N ARG A 72 -8.23 0.50 -4.60
CA ARG A 72 -8.95 1.05 -5.76
C ARG A 72 -8.58 2.50 -6.07
N ILE A 73 -7.89 3.19 -5.16
CA ILE A 73 -7.58 4.61 -5.27
C ILE A 73 -6.08 4.91 -5.20
N THR A 74 -5.21 3.92 -4.99
CA THR A 74 -3.75 4.06 -4.79
C THR A 74 -3.11 4.89 -5.89
N THR A 75 -3.43 4.64 -7.15
CA THR A 75 -2.94 5.45 -8.28
C THR A 75 -3.26 6.95 -8.12
N ARG A 76 -4.41 7.32 -7.55
CA ARG A 76 -4.79 8.73 -7.33
C ARG A 76 -4.02 9.38 -6.19
N LEU A 77 -3.43 8.60 -5.28
CA LEU A 77 -2.57 9.10 -4.21
C LEU A 77 -1.20 9.54 -4.75
N PHE A 78 -0.78 9.07 -5.92
CA PHE A 78 0.49 9.48 -6.54
C PHE A 78 0.46 10.84 -7.25
N VAL A 79 -0.67 11.57 -7.25
CA VAL A 79 -0.71 12.92 -7.84
C VAL A 79 0.24 13.85 -7.08
N GLY A 80 1.23 14.41 -7.76
CA GLY A 80 2.28 15.24 -7.15
C GLY A 80 3.41 14.44 -6.49
N ALA A 81 3.43 13.11 -6.64
CA ALA A 81 4.49 12.27 -6.12
C ALA A 81 5.79 12.43 -6.93
N THR A 82 6.90 12.50 -6.20
CA THR A 82 8.28 12.58 -6.73
C THR A 82 9.02 11.26 -6.58
N ASP A 83 8.64 10.49 -5.56
CA ASP A 83 9.13 9.16 -5.28
C ASP A 83 8.04 8.41 -4.50
N GLY A 84 8.17 7.08 -4.43
CA GLY A 84 7.27 6.24 -3.68
C GLY A 84 7.13 4.85 -4.26
N VAL A 85 6.64 3.96 -3.42
CA VAL A 85 6.26 2.62 -3.83
C VAL A 85 5.12 2.15 -2.94
N VAL A 86 4.08 1.62 -3.57
CA VAL A 86 2.94 1.02 -2.89
C VAL A 86 2.83 -0.42 -3.35
N VAL A 87 2.94 -1.34 -2.40
CA VAL A 87 2.91 -2.78 -2.59
C VAL A 87 1.56 -3.30 -2.15
N ILE A 88 0.90 -4.06 -3.01
CA ILE A 88 -0.46 -4.51 -2.79
C ILE A 88 -0.55 -6.00 -3.09
N SER A 89 -1.26 -6.74 -2.25
CA SER A 89 -1.69 -8.11 -2.54
C SER A 89 -3.16 -8.29 -2.19
N SER A 90 -3.86 -9.14 -2.94
CA SER A 90 -5.26 -9.46 -2.67
C SER A 90 -5.51 -10.97 -2.78
N THR A 91 -6.45 -11.44 -1.97
CA THR A 91 -7.12 -12.75 -2.12
C THR A 91 -8.60 -12.59 -2.45
N ASP A 92 -9.12 -11.36 -2.48
CA ASP A 92 -10.53 -11.03 -2.68
C ASP A 92 -10.83 -10.80 -4.17
N GLY A 93 -11.42 -11.80 -4.82
CA GLY A 93 -11.81 -11.73 -6.23
C GLY A 93 -10.65 -11.83 -7.24
N CYS A 94 -9.41 -11.77 -6.78
CA CYS A 94 -8.18 -12.12 -7.51
C CYS A 94 -7.12 -12.61 -6.52
N PHE A 95 -6.17 -13.43 -6.98
CA PHE A 95 -5.02 -13.86 -6.19
C PHE A 95 -3.74 -13.33 -6.85
N ASP A 96 -3.55 -12.03 -6.75
CA ASP A 96 -2.51 -11.28 -7.43
C ASP A 96 -1.88 -10.26 -6.49
N GLY A 97 -0.62 -9.97 -6.75
CA GLY A 97 0.14 -8.87 -6.16
C GLY A 97 0.46 -7.84 -7.21
N TRP A 98 0.67 -6.60 -6.82
CA TRP A 98 1.22 -5.60 -7.72
C TRP A 98 1.96 -4.51 -6.96
N ILE A 99 2.90 -3.88 -7.67
CA ILE A 99 3.72 -2.81 -7.14
C ILE A 99 3.48 -1.56 -7.99
N GLU A 100 3.02 -0.49 -7.35
CA GLU A 100 2.82 0.81 -7.98
C GLU A 100 3.98 1.74 -7.63
N ARG A 101 4.52 2.43 -8.64
CA ARG A 101 5.58 3.45 -8.49
C ARG A 101 5.21 4.69 -9.32
N PRO A 102 5.61 5.91 -8.91
CA PRO A 102 5.29 7.11 -9.66
C PRO A 102 6.07 7.14 -10.98
N LEU A 103 5.41 7.58 -12.05
CA LEU A 103 6.10 8.03 -13.26
C LEU A 103 6.52 9.50 -13.11
N PRO A 104 7.51 10.00 -13.87
CA PRO A 104 7.86 11.42 -13.85
C PRO A 104 6.67 12.37 -14.09
N ALA A 105 5.67 11.91 -14.83
CA ALA A 105 4.43 12.64 -15.09
C ALA A 105 3.60 12.93 -13.82
N ALA A 106 3.74 12.14 -12.76
CA ALA A 106 3.07 12.37 -11.47
C ALA A 106 3.45 13.71 -10.84
N ALA A 107 4.72 14.11 -10.99
CA ALA A 107 5.27 15.34 -10.43
C ALA A 107 5.11 16.58 -11.35
N ALA A 108 4.47 16.45 -12.50
CA ALA A 108 4.30 17.56 -13.44
C ALA A 108 3.46 18.71 -12.83
N SER A 109 3.78 19.96 -13.18
CA SER A 109 3.03 21.16 -12.75
C SER A 109 1.54 21.04 -12.98
N THR A 110 1.15 20.46 -14.11
CA THR A 110 -0.21 20.05 -14.42
C THR A 110 -0.18 18.55 -14.73
N PRO A 111 -0.52 17.68 -13.78
CA PRO A 111 -0.55 16.25 -14.00
C PRO A 111 -1.46 15.92 -15.19
N PRO A 112 -1.02 15.07 -16.13
CA PRO A 112 -1.83 14.72 -17.29
C PRO A 112 -3.04 13.86 -16.89
N THR A 113 -4.02 13.76 -17.78
CA THR A 113 -5.13 12.78 -17.65
C THR A 113 -4.70 11.35 -17.96
N GLY A 114 -3.47 11.16 -18.45
CA GLY A 114 -2.87 9.85 -18.76
C GLY A 114 -2.29 9.15 -17.53
N ALA A 115 -1.47 8.11 -17.77
CA ALA A 115 -0.85 7.32 -16.72
C ALA A 115 0.15 8.16 -15.89
N ILE A 116 0.01 8.09 -14.56
CA ILE A 116 0.91 8.73 -13.59
C ILE A 116 1.67 7.73 -12.72
N THR A 117 1.34 6.44 -12.83
CA THR A 117 2.04 5.35 -12.16
C THR A 117 2.45 4.28 -13.17
N SER A 118 3.54 3.58 -12.88
CA SER A 118 3.82 2.27 -13.44
C SER A 118 3.25 1.21 -12.50
N ILE A 119 2.62 0.18 -13.04
CA ILE A 119 2.07 -0.95 -12.30
C ILE A 119 2.80 -2.21 -12.77
N GLU A 120 3.50 -2.86 -11.84
CA GLU A 120 4.11 -4.18 -12.04
C GLU A 120 3.18 -5.24 -11.43
N ALA A 121 2.51 -6.01 -12.27
CA ALA A 121 1.64 -7.10 -11.83
C ALA A 121 2.46 -8.37 -11.55
N ILE A 122 2.17 -9.03 -10.43
CA ILE A 122 2.88 -10.19 -9.93
C ILE A 122 1.86 -11.30 -9.68
N ASP A 123 2.01 -12.42 -10.38
CA ASP A 123 1.24 -13.63 -10.15
C ASP A 123 1.71 -14.27 -8.83
N LEU A 124 0.82 -14.32 -7.83
CA LEU A 124 1.14 -14.84 -6.51
C LEU A 124 1.31 -16.37 -6.49
N GLU A 125 0.71 -17.13 -7.42
CA GLU A 125 1.00 -18.56 -7.54
C GLU A 125 2.42 -18.79 -8.09
N ALA A 126 2.81 -18.00 -9.08
CA ALA A 126 4.16 -18.05 -9.64
C ALA A 126 5.19 -17.66 -8.57
N PHE A 127 4.97 -16.56 -7.87
CA PHE A 127 5.79 -16.12 -6.74
C PHE A 127 5.89 -17.19 -5.63
N ALA A 128 4.77 -17.83 -5.26
CA ALA A 128 4.78 -18.89 -4.24
C ALA A 128 5.65 -20.08 -4.64
N ARG A 129 5.65 -20.45 -5.93
CA ARG A 129 6.50 -21.51 -6.47
C ARG A 129 7.98 -21.13 -6.36
N GLU A 130 8.33 -19.93 -6.79
CA GLU A 130 9.71 -19.42 -6.79
C GLU A 130 10.26 -19.22 -5.37
N SER A 131 9.40 -18.85 -4.43
CA SER A 131 9.75 -18.63 -3.01
C SER A 131 9.75 -19.92 -2.17
N GLY A 132 9.57 -21.09 -2.80
CA GLY A 132 9.59 -22.38 -2.10
C GLY A 132 8.38 -22.67 -1.20
N LEU A 133 7.30 -21.89 -1.33
CA LEU A 133 6.04 -22.10 -0.59
C LEU A 133 5.13 -23.16 -1.23
N GLY A 134 5.51 -23.62 -2.44
CA GLY A 134 4.74 -24.56 -3.23
C GLY A 134 3.46 -23.94 -3.80
N VAL A 135 2.71 -24.74 -4.54
CA VAL A 135 1.42 -24.34 -5.13
C VAL A 135 0.33 -25.25 -4.59
N LYS A 136 -0.75 -24.66 -4.09
CA LYS A 136 -1.96 -25.42 -3.73
C LYS A 136 -3.03 -25.22 -4.79
N ARG A 137 -3.86 -26.23 -4.98
CA ARG A 137 -5.01 -26.18 -5.89
C ARG A 137 -6.28 -26.12 -5.05
N PHE A 138 -7.13 -25.14 -5.33
CA PHE A 138 -8.39 -24.93 -4.62
C PHE A 138 -9.24 -26.21 -4.56
N GLU A 139 -9.39 -26.90 -5.67
CA GLU A 139 -10.22 -28.12 -5.78
C GLU A 139 -9.70 -29.32 -4.98
N GLN A 140 -8.42 -29.31 -4.60
CA GLN A 140 -7.72 -30.45 -3.98
C GLN A 140 -7.29 -30.16 -2.54
N THR A 141 -7.57 -28.96 -2.04
CA THR A 141 -7.14 -28.49 -0.73
C THR A 141 -8.37 -28.13 0.09
N PRO A 142 -8.47 -28.56 1.36
CA PRO A 142 -9.51 -28.07 2.26
C PRO A 142 -9.56 -26.52 2.25
N PRO A 143 -10.74 -25.88 2.22
CA PRO A 143 -10.86 -24.42 2.08
C PRO A 143 -10.03 -23.63 3.09
N ASP A 144 -10.04 -24.03 4.36
CA ASP A 144 -9.27 -23.36 5.41
C ASP A 144 -7.76 -23.49 5.20
N GLU A 145 -7.31 -24.63 4.70
CA GLU A 145 -5.90 -24.89 4.40
C GLU A 145 -5.44 -24.13 3.14
N TYR A 146 -6.34 -23.94 2.17
CA TYR A 146 -6.08 -23.12 0.99
C TYR A 146 -5.98 -21.65 1.36
N ALA A 147 -6.94 -21.13 2.15
CA ALA A 147 -6.91 -19.77 2.66
C ALA A 147 -5.64 -19.48 3.48
N ALA A 148 -5.30 -20.38 4.41
CA ALA A 148 -4.07 -20.26 5.20
C ALA A 148 -2.79 -20.32 4.34
N TRP A 149 -2.81 -21.01 3.20
CA TRP A 149 -1.70 -20.97 2.25
C TRP A 149 -1.64 -19.62 1.52
N GLN A 150 -2.76 -19.08 1.04
CA GLN A 150 -2.80 -17.75 0.41
C GLN A 150 -2.29 -16.67 1.37
N ASP A 151 -2.70 -16.70 2.65
CA ASP A 151 -2.24 -15.76 3.67
C ASP A 151 -0.72 -15.82 3.85
N ARG A 152 -0.12 -17.02 3.85
CA ARG A 152 1.35 -17.18 3.92
C ARG A 152 2.05 -16.65 2.68
N VAL A 153 1.47 -16.83 1.50
CA VAL A 153 2.04 -16.29 0.25
C VAL A 153 2.00 -14.77 0.26
N CYS A 154 0.87 -14.16 0.65
CA CYS A 154 0.75 -12.71 0.82
C CYS A 154 1.76 -12.18 1.85
N LEU A 155 1.91 -12.86 2.99
CA LEU A 155 2.91 -12.47 3.98
C LEU A 155 4.33 -12.48 3.40
N ALA A 156 4.73 -13.58 2.76
CA ALA A 156 6.07 -13.68 2.15
C ALA A 156 6.28 -12.67 1.01
N PHE A 157 5.21 -12.35 0.27
CA PHE A 157 5.23 -11.32 -0.76
C PHE A 157 5.52 -9.95 -0.14
N HIS A 158 4.81 -9.57 0.91
CA HIS A 158 5.04 -8.32 1.64
C HIS A 158 6.42 -8.30 2.31
N ASP A 159 6.90 -9.41 2.89
CA ASP A 159 8.27 -9.52 3.42
C ASP A 159 9.35 -9.31 2.35
N THR A 160 9.05 -9.63 1.09
CA THR A 160 9.99 -9.52 -0.03
C THR A 160 9.98 -8.13 -0.66
N PHE A 161 8.80 -7.55 -0.82
CA PHE A 161 8.60 -6.38 -1.67
C PHE A 161 8.26 -5.10 -0.92
N ASP A 162 7.74 -5.17 0.32
CA ASP A 162 7.42 -3.96 1.07
C ASP A 162 8.66 -3.09 1.20
N PRO A 163 8.55 -1.79 0.90
CA PRO A 163 9.69 -0.92 1.03
C PRO A 163 10.13 -0.84 2.48
N PRO A 164 11.44 -0.72 2.76
CA PRO A 164 11.86 -0.18 4.03
C PRO A 164 11.21 1.20 4.18
N LEU A 165 10.84 1.55 5.40
CA LEU A 165 10.42 2.92 5.69
C LEU A 165 11.55 3.86 5.26
N PRO A 166 11.23 5.04 4.71
CA PRO A 166 12.24 6.06 4.43
C PRO A 166 13.15 6.23 5.66
N PRO A 167 14.48 6.21 5.48
CA PRO A 167 15.43 6.19 6.60
C PRO A 167 15.23 7.37 7.58
N ASP A 168 14.73 8.50 7.07
CA ASP A 168 14.43 9.71 7.85
C ASP A 168 13.22 9.55 8.81
N LEU A 169 12.42 8.49 8.67
CA LEU A 169 11.29 8.12 9.54
C LEU A 169 11.63 6.99 10.51
N ALA A 170 12.77 6.32 10.34
CA ALA A 170 13.16 5.15 11.14
C ALA A 170 13.89 5.52 12.45
N ASP A 171 14.49 6.71 12.53
CA ASP A 171 15.28 7.17 13.66
C ASP A 171 14.88 8.60 14.09
N GLN A 172 13.87 8.71 14.96
CA GLN A 172 13.76 9.88 15.84
C GLN A 172 14.16 9.49 17.28
N PRO A 173 15.33 9.93 17.77
CA PRO A 173 15.66 9.81 19.19
C PRO A 173 14.67 10.66 20.01
N ARG A 174 14.25 10.12 21.16
CA ARG A 174 13.45 10.85 22.14
C ARG A 174 14.30 11.98 22.73
N ASP A 175 13.89 13.22 22.53
CA ASP A 175 14.19 14.30 23.47
C ASP A 175 13.25 14.23 24.69
#